data_AF-A0A7X7GTE2-F1
#
_entry.id   AF-A0A7X7GTE2-F1
#
_cell.length_a   1.000
_cell.length_b   1.000
_cell.length_c   1.000
_cell.angle_alpha   90.00
_cell.angle_beta   90.00
_cell.angle_gamma   90.00
#
_symmetry.space_group_name_H-M   'P 1'
#
loop_
_entity.id
_entity.type
_entity.pdbx_description
1 polymer ?
#
loop_
_entity_poly.entity_id
_entity_poly.type
_entity_poly.pdbx_seq_one_letter_code
_entity_poly.pdbx_strand_id
1 'polypeptide(L)'
;MPIPDAWTMADIDRLLARGDLADLIEVPIAITNLGTPDAHWSESVCLTLAEHEHPDVRANAVLGLGHLARVAGSLSRSRSLPVISRALIDPHPGVRAHALSAAEDVYQFLGWPELGPDPLAGASTPCRATNS
;
A
#
# COMPACT_ATOMS: atom_id res chain seq x y z
N MET A 1 13.78 14.69 -13.48
CA MET A 1 12.82 15.73 -13.92
C MET A 1 12.48 16.57 -12.69
N PRO A 2 12.31 17.90 -12.77
CA PRO A 2 11.79 18.64 -11.61
C PRO A 2 10.41 18.11 -11.25
N ILE A 3 10.16 17.89 -9.97
CA ILE A 3 8.86 17.44 -9.45
C ILE A 3 7.90 18.64 -9.58
N PRO A 4 6.82 18.57 -10.38
CA PRO A 4 5.86 19.64 -10.50
C PRO A 4 5.07 19.84 -9.20
N ASP A 5 4.60 21.07 -8.96
CA ASP A 5 3.81 21.45 -7.77
C ASP A 5 2.47 20.70 -7.66
N ALA A 6 1.96 20.18 -8.79
CA ALA A 6 0.84 19.24 -8.85
C ALA A 6 0.94 18.38 -10.12
N TRP A 7 0.71 17.07 -9.97
CA TRP A 7 0.56 16.10 -11.05
C TRP A 7 -0.92 15.89 -11.38
N THR A 8 -1.26 15.70 -12.66
CA THR A 8 -2.62 15.28 -13.07
C THR A 8 -2.71 13.76 -13.22
N MET A 9 -3.93 13.18 -13.24
CA MET A 9 -4.11 11.75 -13.56
C MET A 9 -3.45 11.37 -14.90
N ALA A 10 -3.54 12.26 -15.90
CA ALA A 10 -2.90 12.04 -17.19
C ALA A 10 -1.36 12.05 -17.13
N ASP A 11 -0.77 12.78 -16.18
CA ASP A 11 0.69 12.76 -15.99
C ASP A 11 1.11 11.45 -15.33
N ILE A 12 0.34 10.97 -14.35
CA ILE A 12 0.57 9.68 -13.70
C ILE A 12 0.40 8.54 -14.71
N ASP A 13 -0.65 8.54 -15.53
CA ASP A 13 -0.85 7.53 -16.59
C ASP A 13 0.34 7.49 -17.56
N ARG A 14 0.92 8.66 -17.89
CA ARG A 14 2.13 8.71 -18.74
C ARG A 14 3.35 8.15 -18.03
N LEU A 15 3.53 8.37 -16.73
CA LEU A 15 4.63 7.77 -15.98
C LEU A 15 4.49 6.24 -15.92
N LEU A 16 3.28 5.77 -15.58
CA LEU A 16 2.95 4.35 -15.56
C LEU A 16 3.19 3.70 -16.93
N ALA A 17 2.82 4.38 -18.02
CA ALA A 17 3.05 3.90 -19.38
C ALA A 17 4.52 3.89 -19.81
N ARG A 18 5.36 4.79 -19.28
CA ARG A 18 6.81 4.79 -19.53
C ARG A 18 7.50 3.64 -18.78
N GLY A 19 7.05 3.35 -17.55
CA GLY A 19 7.59 2.27 -16.74
C GLY A 19 9.00 2.53 -16.20
N ASP A 20 9.47 3.77 -16.23
CA ASP A 20 10.78 4.14 -15.72
C ASP A 20 10.81 3.95 -14.20
N LEU A 21 11.79 3.17 -13.72
CA LEU A 21 11.85 2.76 -12.31
C LEU A 21 11.83 3.94 -11.34
N ALA A 22 12.57 5.01 -11.65
CA ALA A 22 12.62 6.21 -10.81
C ALA A 22 11.24 6.88 -10.70
N ASP A 23 10.46 6.87 -11.77
CA ASP A 23 9.11 7.43 -11.79
C ASP A 23 8.14 6.52 -11.02
N LEU A 24 8.23 5.21 -11.21
CA LEU A 24 7.37 4.23 -10.51
C LEU A 24 7.57 4.20 -8.99
N ILE A 25 8.76 4.54 -8.51
CA ILE A 25 9.06 4.68 -7.07
C ILE A 25 8.33 5.91 -6.50
N GLU A 26 8.31 7.03 -7.21
CA GLU A 26 7.76 8.30 -6.72
C GLU A 26 6.22 8.37 -6.83
N VAL A 27 5.63 7.71 -7.84
CA VAL A 27 4.20 7.75 -8.15
C VAL A 27 3.30 7.47 -6.93
N PRO A 28 3.49 6.39 -6.14
CA PRO A 28 2.61 6.09 -5.02
C PRO A 28 2.53 7.17 -3.94
N ILE A 29 3.62 7.91 -3.73
CA ILE A 29 3.67 9.00 -2.74
C ILE A 29 3.10 10.28 -3.35
N ALA A 30 3.35 10.51 -4.63
CA ALA A 30 2.79 11.63 -5.36
C ALA A 30 1.26 11.54 -5.40
N ILE A 31 0.67 10.42 -5.84
CA ILE A 31 -0.78 10.29 -6.06
C ILE A 31 -1.63 10.44 -4.80
N THR A 32 -1.04 10.28 -3.62
CA THR A 32 -1.74 10.44 -2.35
C THR A 32 -1.59 11.84 -1.74
N ASN A 33 -0.61 12.63 -2.22
CA ASN A 33 -0.33 14.00 -1.76
C ASN A 33 -0.89 15.08 -2.70
N LEU A 34 -1.29 14.72 -3.92
CA LEU A 34 -2.04 15.63 -4.76
C LEU A 34 -3.32 15.98 -4.01
N GLY A 35 -3.70 17.25 -3.96
CA GLY A 35 -5.03 17.66 -3.47
C GLY A 35 -6.19 17.20 -4.39
N THR A 36 -6.07 16.01 -4.98
CA THR A 36 -6.86 15.37 -6.05
C THR A 36 -6.59 13.85 -5.95
N PRO A 37 -7.24 12.90 -6.62
CA PRO A 37 -8.54 12.78 -7.29
C PRO A 37 -9.30 11.61 -6.62
N ASP A 38 -10.21 10.91 -7.30
CA ASP A 38 -10.95 9.74 -6.83
C ASP A 38 -10.07 8.72 -6.08
N ALA A 39 -10.34 8.53 -4.77
CA ALA A 39 -9.62 7.58 -3.91
C ALA A 39 -9.63 6.14 -4.47
N HIS A 40 -10.69 5.76 -5.19
CA HIS A 40 -10.79 4.46 -5.83
C HIS A 40 -9.80 4.29 -6.99
N TRP A 41 -9.53 5.36 -7.74
CA TRP A 41 -8.50 5.35 -8.79
C TRP A 41 -7.11 5.23 -8.17
N SER A 42 -6.79 6.05 -7.17
CA SER A 42 -5.49 6.00 -6.49
C SER A 42 -5.23 4.64 -5.83
N GLU A 43 -6.25 4.04 -5.20
CA GLU A 43 -6.17 2.67 -4.68
C GLU A 43 -5.81 1.69 -5.81
N SER A 44 -6.47 1.79 -6.96
CA SER A 44 -6.23 0.88 -8.09
C SER A 44 -4.81 0.98 -8.65
N VAL A 45 -4.22 2.18 -8.67
CA VAL A 45 -2.81 2.38 -9.04
C VAL A 45 -1.88 1.72 -8.02
N CYS A 46 -2.08 1.98 -6.72
CA CYS A 46 -1.27 1.34 -5.67
C CYS A 46 -1.36 -0.18 -5.72
N LEU A 47 -2.56 -0.75 -5.89
CA LEU A 47 -2.75 -2.20 -5.99
C LEU A 47 -1.99 -2.81 -7.17
N THR A 48 -1.94 -2.10 -8.30
CA THR A 48 -1.18 -2.55 -9.49
C THR A 48 0.33 -2.51 -9.22
N LEU A 49 0.84 -1.41 -8.65
CA LEU A 49 2.27 -1.24 -8.38
C LEU A 49 2.77 -2.14 -7.23
N ALA A 50 1.89 -2.55 -6.31
CA ALA A 50 2.22 -3.49 -5.25
C ALA A 50 2.58 -4.90 -5.75
N GLU A 51 2.38 -5.19 -7.04
CA GLU A 51 2.78 -6.46 -7.68
C GLU A 51 4.07 -6.35 -8.49
N HIS A 52 4.69 -5.17 -8.55
CA HIS A 52 5.88 -4.90 -9.36
C HIS A 52 7.08 -5.74 -8.90
N GLU A 53 7.99 -6.13 -9.81
CA GLU A 53 9.16 -6.95 -9.45
C GLU A 53 10.17 -6.20 -8.56
N HIS A 54 10.27 -4.89 -8.75
CA HIS A 54 11.19 -4.05 -8.00
C HIS A 54 10.66 -3.78 -6.58
N PRO A 55 11.45 -4.09 -5.53
CA PRO A 55 10.99 -3.98 -4.15
C PRO A 55 10.60 -2.55 -3.75
N ASP A 56 11.35 -1.53 -4.20
CA ASP A 56 11.04 -0.15 -3.82
C ASP A 56 9.71 0.35 -4.40
N VAL A 57 9.35 -0.10 -5.61
CA VAL A 57 8.05 0.20 -6.22
C VAL A 57 6.93 -0.43 -5.40
N ARG A 58 7.06 -1.72 -5.04
CA ARG A 58 6.07 -2.39 -4.18
C ARG A 58 5.97 -1.73 -2.81
N ALA A 59 7.11 -1.41 -2.19
CA ALA A 59 7.17 -0.81 -0.88
C ALA A 59 6.42 0.53 -0.86
N ASN A 60 6.67 1.39 -1.84
CA ASN A 60 6.00 2.69 -1.93
C ASN A 60 4.51 2.54 -2.27
N ALA A 61 4.15 1.58 -3.11
CA ALA A 61 2.76 1.27 -3.42
C ALA A 61 1.96 0.85 -2.18
N VAL A 62 2.53 -0.02 -1.34
CA VAL A 62 1.92 -0.45 -0.08
C VAL A 62 1.83 0.71 0.92
N LEU A 63 2.88 1.54 1.03
CA LEU A 63 2.84 2.74 1.85
C LEU A 63 1.72 3.72 1.40
N GLY A 64 1.53 3.86 0.09
CA GLY A 64 0.46 4.65 -0.49
C GLY A 64 -0.94 4.18 -0.08
N LEU A 65 -1.16 2.88 0.10
CA LEU A 65 -2.43 2.37 0.64
C LEU A 65 -2.68 2.86 2.09
N GLY A 66 -1.67 2.80 2.95
CA GLY A 66 -1.75 3.37 4.32
C GLY A 66 -2.05 4.86 4.29
N HIS A 67 -1.38 5.60 3.40
CA HIS A 67 -1.64 7.02 3.25
C HIS A 67 -3.08 7.31 2.80
N LEU A 68 -3.63 6.55 1.85
CA LEU A 68 -5.04 6.66 1.42
C LEU A 68 -6.02 6.39 2.57
N ALA A 69 -5.74 5.38 3.41
CA ALA A 69 -6.51 5.14 4.62
C ALA A 69 -6.55 6.37 5.53
N ARG A 70 -5.40 7.03 5.72
CA ARG A 70 -5.28 8.23 6.55
C ARG A 70 -5.93 9.47 5.96
N VAL A 71 -5.74 9.76 4.67
CA VAL A 71 -6.17 11.04 4.06
C VAL A 71 -7.54 10.98 3.41
N ALA A 72 -7.91 9.85 2.81
CA ALA A 72 -9.19 9.67 2.15
C ALA A 72 -10.22 8.95 3.03
N GLY A 73 -9.80 8.35 4.16
CA GLY A 73 -10.70 7.64 5.07
C GLY A 73 -11.42 6.46 4.43
N SER A 74 -10.93 5.95 3.30
CA SER A 74 -11.58 4.88 2.54
C SER A 74 -10.57 4.03 1.77
N LEU A 75 -10.79 2.72 1.82
CA LEU A 75 -10.15 1.69 1.01
C LEU A 75 -11.14 0.54 0.82
N SER A 76 -11.04 -0.17 -0.30
CA SER A 76 -11.76 -1.42 -0.50
C SER A 76 -11.11 -2.53 0.30
N ARG A 77 -11.71 -2.90 1.43
CA ARG A 77 -11.21 -3.98 2.30
C ARG A 77 -10.92 -5.29 1.58
N SER A 78 -11.80 -5.71 0.67
CA SER A 78 -11.62 -6.94 -0.11
C SER A 78 -10.43 -6.92 -1.07
N ARG A 79 -9.94 -5.73 -1.46
CA ARG A 79 -8.84 -5.56 -2.42
C ARG A 79 -7.53 -5.25 -1.70
N SER A 80 -7.58 -4.34 -0.74
CA SER A 80 -6.39 -3.80 -0.08
C SER A 80 -5.89 -4.66 1.08
N LEU A 81 -6.77 -5.31 1.85
CA LEU A 81 -6.35 -6.16 2.97
C LEU A 81 -5.40 -7.29 2.51
N PRO A 82 -5.71 -8.10 1.48
CA PRO A 82 -4.81 -9.17 1.03
C PRO A 82 -3.44 -8.67 0.59
N VAL A 83 -3.39 -7.49 -0.06
CA VAL A 83 -2.14 -6.89 -0.53
C VAL A 83 -1.26 -6.45 0.63
N ILE A 84 -1.82 -5.75 1.62
CA ILE A 84 -1.08 -5.32 2.81
C ILE A 84 -0.62 -6.53 3.62
N SER A 85 -1.49 -7.53 3.83
CA SER A 85 -1.13 -8.75 4.55
C SER A 85 0.00 -9.52 3.86
N ARG A 86 -0.01 -9.61 2.52
CA ARG A 86 1.08 -10.23 1.75
C ARG A 86 2.39 -9.44 1.89
N ALA A 87 2.32 -8.11 1.89
CA ALA A 87 3.49 -7.24 2.01
C ALA A 87 4.16 -7.32 3.39
N LEU A 88 3.42 -7.60 4.46
CA LEU A 88 3.96 -7.82 5.81
C LEU A 88 4.94 -9.01 5.88
N ILE A 89 4.80 -9.98 4.97
CA ILE A 89 5.68 -11.15 4.86
C ILE A 89 6.53 -11.15 3.58
N ASP A 90 6.66 -10.00 2.90
CA ASP A 90 7.47 -9.88 1.68
C ASP A 90 8.95 -10.24 1.98
N PRO A 91 9.67 -10.92 1.07
CA PRO A 91 11.09 -11.24 1.28
C PRO A 91 11.97 -9.99 1.49
N HIS A 92 11.61 -8.86 0.89
CA HIS A 92 12.37 -7.62 0.99
C HIS A 92 12.07 -6.86 2.30
N PRO A 93 13.08 -6.55 3.11
CA PRO A 93 12.88 -5.87 4.40
C PRO A 93 12.23 -4.48 4.26
N GLY A 94 12.56 -3.73 3.20
CA GLY A 94 11.94 -2.42 2.96
C GLY A 94 10.44 -2.50 2.67
N VAL A 95 9.99 -3.56 2.00
CA VAL A 95 8.56 -3.76 1.73
C VAL A 95 7.83 -4.06 3.04
N ARG A 96 8.39 -4.93 3.89
CA ARG A 96 7.82 -5.24 5.21
C ARG A 96 7.73 -4.00 6.11
N ALA A 97 8.76 -3.15 6.09
CA ALA A 97 8.76 -1.91 6.88
C ALA A 97 7.62 -0.97 6.46
N HIS A 98 7.44 -0.75 5.15
CA HIS A 98 6.32 0.06 4.65
C HIS A 98 4.96 -0.60 4.86
N ALA A 99 4.89 -1.93 4.79
CA ALA A 99 3.67 -2.68 5.09
C ALA A 99 3.25 -2.53 6.56
N LEU A 100 4.20 -2.49 7.49
CA LEU A 100 3.92 -2.25 8.90
C LEU A 100 3.33 -0.85 9.11
N SER A 101 3.95 0.20 8.53
CA SER A 101 3.40 1.55 8.58
C SER A 101 2.00 1.64 7.95
N ALA A 102 1.79 0.97 6.81
CA ALA A 102 0.48 0.94 6.16
C ALA A 102 -0.58 0.19 7.00
N ALA A 103 -0.20 -0.91 7.66
CA ALA A 103 -1.07 -1.64 8.56
C ALA A 103 -1.49 -0.79 9.77
N GLU A 104 -0.54 -0.07 10.37
CA GLU A 104 -0.80 0.87 11.47
C GLU A 104 -1.78 1.98 11.04
N ASP A 105 -1.57 2.60 9.88
CA ASP A 105 -2.49 3.61 9.34
C ASP A 105 -3.89 3.03 9.10
N VAL A 106 -3.98 1.87 8.44
CA VAL A 106 -5.28 1.24 8.15
C VAL A 106 -6.02 0.86 9.43
N TYR A 107 -5.31 0.31 10.43
CA TYR A 107 -5.89 0.02 11.73
C TYR A 107 -6.38 1.30 12.42
N GLN A 108 -5.55 2.34 12.45
CA GLN A 108 -5.84 3.58 13.14
C GLN A 108 -7.00 4.36 12.51
N PHE A 109 -7.07 4.43 11.18
CA PHE A 109 -8.01 5.31 10.47
C PHE A 109 -9.25 4.58 9.93
N LEU A 110 -9.16 3.28 9.62
CA LEU A 110 -10.29 2.48 9.11
C LEU A 110 -10.76 1.40 10.09
N GLY A 111 -10.03 1.16 11.18
CA GLY A 111 -10.42 0.22 12.22
C GLY A 111 -10.39 -1.25 11.79
N TRP A 112 -9.53 -1.64 10.84
CA TRP A 112 -9.44 -3.04 10.42
C TRP A 112 -8.60 -3.86 11.42
N PRO A 113 -9.22 -4.75 12.21
CA PRO A 113 -8.51 -5.45 13.29
C PRO A 113 -7.45 -6.44 12.80
N GLU A 114 -7.54 -6.93 11.57
CA GLU A 114 -6.56 -7.85 10.98
C GLU A 114 -5.17 -7.23 10.82
N LEU A 115 -5.10 -5.89 10.81
CA LEU A 115 -3.87 -5.12 10.66
C LEU A 115 -3.47 -4.40 11.97
N GLY A 116 -4.06 -4.80 13.10
CA GLY A 116 -3.83 -4.22 14.43
C GLY A 116 -2.41 -4.43 14.99
N PRO A 117 -2.18 -4.14 16.29
CA PRO A 117 -0.84 -3.96 16.90
C PRO A 117 0.08 -5.19 16.84
N ASP A 118 -0.44 -6.35 16.46
CA ASP A 118 0.37 -7.49 16.05
C ASP A 118 -0.28 -8.17 14.83
N PRO A 119 -0.05 -7.62 13.62
CA PRO A 119 -0.71 -8.11 12.41
C PRO A 119 -0.14 -9.47 11.96
N LEU A 120 0.98 -9.90 12.56
CA LEU A 120 1.63 -11.19 12.32
C LEU A 120 1.23 -12.26 13.35
N ALA A 121 0.81 -11.88 14.56
CA ALA A 121 0.27 -12.84 15.54
C ALA A 121 -1.05 -13.46 15.10
N GLY A 122 -1.89 -12.72 14.37
CA GLY A 122 -3.14 -13.25 13.82
C GLY A 122 -2.95 -14.40 12.82
N ALA A 123 -1.75 -14.54 12.23
CA ALA A 123 -1.40 -15.63 11.33
C ALA A 123 -0.88 -16.89 12.07
N SER A 124 -0.64 -16.80 13.38
CA SER A 124 0.05 -17.83 14.17
C SER A 124 -0.78 -18.34 15.34
N THR A 125 -2.03 -18.82 15.18
CA THR A 125 -2.62 -19.94 15.98
C THR A 125 -4.08 -20.25 15.58
N PRO A 126 -4.57 -21.51 15.69
CA PRO A 126 -4.38 -22.40 16.83
C PRO A 126 -3.63 -23.70 16.54
N CYS A 127 -2.59 -23.93 17.35
CA CYS A 127 -2.22 -25.28 17.78
C CYS A 127 -3.45 -25.92 18.41
N ARG A 128 -4.11 -26.83 17.68
CA ARG A 128 -5.07 -27.75 18.29
C ARG A 128 -4.27 -28.88 18.93
N ALA A 129 -3.99 -28.75 20.21
CA ALA A 129 -3.73 -29.90 21.05
C ALA A 129 -5.04 -30.72 21.11
N THR A 130 -5.00 -31.95 20.62
CA THR A 130 -5.95 -32.98 21.02
C THR A 130 -5.17 -34.10 21.68
N ASN A 131 -5.23 -34.12 23.02
CA ASN A 131 -4.99 -35.31 23.81
C ASN A 131 -6.00 -36.38 23.40
N SER A 132 -5.52 -37.59 23.10
CA SER A 132 -6.06 -38.89 23.55
C SER A 132 -5.03 -39.97 23.28
#